data_AF-A0A9E3F6R7-F1
#
_entry.id   AF-A0A9E3F6R7-F1
#
_cell.length_a   1.000
_cell.length_b   1.000
_cell.length_c   1.000
_cell.angle_alpha   90.00
_cell.angle_beta   90.00
_cell.angle_gamma   90.00
#
_symmetry.space_group_name_H-M   'P 1'
#
loop_
_entity.id
_entity.type
_entity.pdbx_description
1 polymer ?
#
loop_
_entity_poly.entity_id
_entity_poly.type
_entity_poly.pdbx_seq_one_letter_code
_entity_poly.pdbx_strand_id
1 'polypeptide(L)'
;MLLAVLAGCDDMTHQPRQKTYSPEVGPAQVPAGTVEYDKQPETAPPLTLALIQRGQEQFRIFCTPCHSELGDGNGMIVQRGFPHPPSYHSEVLREASTQHFYDVITNGFGVMYSFSARVQPADRWAIASYIRALQRSQRTSVAELPPEQRTLLP
;
A
#
# COMPACT_ATOMS: atom_id res chain seq x y z
N MET A 1 -51.60 23.39 10.74
CA MET A 1 -50.75 22.84 9.67
C MET A 1 -49.34 23.38 9.88
N LEU A 2 -48.43 22.53 10.37
CA LEU A 2 -47.02 22.86 10.53
C LEU A 2 -46.32 22.55 9.20
N LEU A 3 -45.94 23.57 8.42
CA LEU A 3 -45.07 23.38 7.25
C LEU A 3 -43.63 23.19 7.75
N ALA A 4 -43.16 21.94 7.75
CA ALA A 4 -41.74 21.65 7.83
C ALA A 4 -41.08 22.10 6.53
N VAL A 5 -40.30 23.18 6.58
CA VAL A 5 -39.50 23.65 5.45
C VAL A 5 -38.32 22.68 5.29
N LEU A 6 -38.38 21.88 4.22
CA LEU A 6 -37.27 21.07 3.72
C LEU A 6 -36.18 21.99 3.15
N ALA A 7 -35.42 22.67 4.00
CA ALA A 7 -34.23 23.41 3.59
C ALA A 7 -33.01 22.48 3.73
N GLY A 8 -32.70 21.71 2.67
CA GLY A 8 -31.56 20.78 2.73
C GLY A 8 -30.95 20.35 1.39
N CYS A 9 -31.42 20.85 0.24
CA CYS A 9 -30.81 20.51 -1.04
C CYS A 9 -30.43 21.79 -1.78
N ASP A 10 -29.16 22.18 -1.67
CA ASP A 10 -28.51 23.08 -2.63
C ASP A 10 -27.61 22.22 -3.55
N ASP A 11 -27.26 22.72 -4.74
CA ASP A 11 -26.63 22.02 -5.89
C ASP A 11 -25.19 21.51 -5.63
N MET A 12 -24.74 21.46 -4.37
CA MET A 12 -23.37 21.12 -3.95
C MET A 12 -22.26 21.93 -4.66
N THR A 13 -22.63 22.95 -5.42
CA THR A 13 -21.74 23.90 -6.11
C THR A 13 -21.03 24.81 -5.12
N HIS A 14 -21.66 25.06 -3.97
CA HIS A 14 -21.12 25.82 -2.86
C HIS A 14 -20.90 24.94 -1.64
N GLN A 15 -19.89 24.07 -1.70
CA GLN A 15 -19.35 23.45 -0.50
C GLN A 15 -18.51 24.48 0.26
N PRO A 16 -18.77 24.75 1.55
CA PRO A 16 -17.84 25.51 2.37
C PRO A 16 -16.55 24.70 2.51
N ARG A 17 -15.59 24.94 1.62
CA ARG A 17 -14.26 24.35 1.73
C ARG A 17 -13.62 24.96 2.98
N GLN A 18 -13.45 24.15 4.03
CA GLN A 18 -12.45 24.49 5.02
C GLN A 18 -11.13 24.67 4.28
N LYS A 19 -10.53 25.85 4.38
CA LYS A 19 -9.19 26.10 3.84
C LYS A 19 -8.25 25.20 4.63
N THR A 20 -7.95 24.04 4.06
CA THR A 20 -7.07 23.06 4.69
C THR A 20 -5.69 23.72 4.77
N TYR A 21 -5.22 23.89 6.01
CA TYR A 21 -3.99 24.58 6.42
C TYR A 21 -4.10 26.11 6.58
N SER A 22 -4.62 26.54 7.74
CA SER A 22 -4.32 27.86 8.33
C SER A 22 -3.32 27.66 9.47
N PRO A 23 -2.19 28.39 9.54
CA PRO A 23 -1.22 28.25 10.63
C PRO A 23 -1.79 28.60 12.02
N GLU A 24 -2.96 29.25 12.08
CA GLU A 24 -3.67 29.56 13.34
C GLU A 24 -4.46 28.38 13.89
N VAL A 25 -4.75 27.37 13.06
CA VAL A 25 -5.36 26.12 13.50
C VAL A 25 -4.23 25.11 13.49
N GLY A 26 -3.57 24.96 14.63
CA GLY A 26 -2.65 23.85 14.87
C GLY A 26 -3.33 22.50 14.53
N PRO A 27 -2.57 21.39 14.45
CA PRO A 27 -3.18 20.08 14.19
C PRO A 27 -4.41 19.92 15.09
N ALA A 28 -5.53 19.54 14.49
CA ALA A 28 -6.80 19.41 15.21
C ALA A 28 -6.56 18.66 16.53
N GLN A 29 -7.09 19.18 17.63
CA GLN A 29 -6.94 18.52 18.93
C GLN A 29 -7.45 17.08 18.80
N VAL A 30 -6.58 16.13 19.13
CA VAL A 30 -6.92 14.70 19.10
C VAL A 30 -8.03 14.48 20.14
N PRO A 31 -9.20 13.94 19.75
CA PRO A 31 -10.30 13.71 20.69
C PRO A 31 -9.87 12.83 21.87
N ALA A 32 -10.37 13.15 23.06
CA ALA A 32 -10.14 12.33 24.25
C ALA A 32 -10.61 10.89 24.01
N GLY A 33 -9.78 9.90 24.36
CA GLY A 33 -10.04 8.49 24.11
C GLY A 33 -9.63 7.99 22.73
N THR A 34 -8.98 8.82 21.90
CA THR A 34 -8.31 8.33 20.69
C THR A 34 -7.21 7.34 21.10
N VAL A 35 -7.29 6.12 20.60
CA VAL A 35 -6.23 5.14 20.74
C VAL A 35 -5.09 5.51 19.80
N GLU A 36 -3.89 5.60 20.35
CA GLU A 36 -2.68 5.77 19.53
C GLU A 36 -2.51 4.55 18.62
N TYR A 37 -2.04 4.82 17.41
CA TYR A 37 -1.67 3.76 16.48
C TYR A 37 -0.47 2.99 17.06
N ASP A 38 -0.60 1.67 17.19
CA ASP A 38 0.50 0.85 17.69
C ASP A 38 1.71 0.96 16.75
N LYS A 39 2.75 1.62 17.27
CA LYS A 39 3.98 1.93 16.54
C LYS A 39 5.04 0.85 16.74
N GLN A 40 4.78 -0.21 17.50
CA GLN A 40 5.80 -1.22 17.72
C GLN A 40 6.22 -1.84 16.38
N PRO A 41 7.53 -1.83 16.03
CA PRO A 41 8.04 -2.65 14.96
C PRO A 41 7.92 -4.10 15.43
N GLU A 42 6.91 -4.81 14.91
CA GLU A 42 6.84 -6.25 15.05
C GLU A 42 8.10 -6.82 14.39
N THR A 43 8.80 -7.74 15.06
CA THR A 43 9.88 -8.49 14.43
C THR A 43 9.33 -9.24 13.23
N ALA A 44 10.13 -9.42 12.17
CA ALA A 44 9.68 -10.12 10.97
C ALA A 44 9.03 -11.48 11.34
N PRO A 45 7.74 -11.69 11.02
CA PRO A 45 7.07 -12.93 11.35
C PRO A 45 7.61 -14.08 10.49
N PRO A 46 7.42 -15.35 10.92
CA PRO A 46 7.76 -16.51 10.10
C PRO A 46 7.07 -16.47 8.74
N LEU A 47 7.81 -16.79 7.67
CA LEU A 47 7.27 -16.85 6.33
C LEU A 47 6.29 -18.04 6.21
N THR A 48 5.01 -17.74 6.04
CA THR A 48 3.94 -18.72 5.85
C THR A 48 3.09 -18.36 4.64
N LEU A 49 2.35 -19.33 4.09
CA LEU A 49 1.41 -19.04 3.00
C LEU A 49 0.33 -18.03 3.42
N ALA A 50 -0.16 -18.11 4.65
CA ALA A 50 -1.12 -17.15 5.19
C ALA A 50 -0.56 -15.72 5.21
N LEU A 51 0.71 -15.55 5.60
CA LEU A 51 1.38 -14.25 5.55
C LEU A 51 1.50 -13.72 4.12
N ILE A 52 1.86 -14.57 3.15
CA ILE A 52 1.97 -14.17 1.75
C ILE A 52 0.60 -13.78 1.18
N GLN A 53 -0.46 -14.54 1.49
CA GLN A 53 -1.83 -14.24 1.07
C GLN A 53 -2.33 -12.91 1.66
N ARG A 54 -2.08 -12.67 2.95
CA ARG A 54 -2.35 -11.39 3.57
C ARG A 54 -1.57 -10.27 2.90
N GLY A 55 -0.30 -10.50 2.61
CA GLY A 55 0.57 -9.57 1.89
C GLY A 55 0.04 -9.22 0.51
N GLN A 56 -0.47 -10.20 -0.24
CA GLN A 56 -1.10 -10.00 -1.54
C GLN A 56 -2.33 -9.09 -1.42
N GLU A 57 -3.22 -9.37 -0.48
CA GLU A 57 -4.42 -8.56 -0.25
C GLU A 57 -4.04 -7.09 0.03
N GLN A 58 -3.13 -6.88 0.97
CA GLN A 58 -2.68 -5.54 1.37
C GLN A 58 -1.94 -4.82 0.24
N PHE A 59 -1.11 -5.54 -0.53
CA PHE A 59 -0.44 -5.00 -1.70
C PHE A 59 -1.43 -4.53 -2.77
N ARG A 60 -2.49 -5.31 -3.00
CA ARG A 60 -3.55 -4.94 -3.95
C ARG A 60 -4.27 -3.67 -3.55
N ILE A 61 -4.55 -3.50 -2.26
CA ILE A 61 -5.24 -2.32 -1.72
C ILE A 61 -4.36 -1.07 -1.81
N PHE A 62 -3.10 -1.16 -1.38
CA PHE A 62 -2.28 0.04 -1.14
C PHE A 62 -1.20 0.30 -2.18
N CYS A 63 -0.68 -0.74 -2.85
CA CYS A 63 0.54 -0.64 -3.63
C CYS A 63 0.29 -0.64 -5.15
N THR A 64 -0.69 -1.42 -5.64
CA THR A 64 -0.95 -1.57 -7.08
C THR A 64 -1.29 -0.28 -7.84
N PRO A 65 -1.92 0.76 -7.26
CA PRO A 65 -2.15 2.00 -8.00
C PRO A 65 -0.88 2.65 -8.55
N CYS A 66 0.26 2.45 -7.88
CA CYS A 66 1.56 2.94 -8.32
C CYS A 66 2.48 1.82 -8.84
N HIS A 67 2.52 0.66 -8.17
CA HIS A 67 3.47 -0.41 -8.46
C HIS A 67 2.97 -1.48 -9.44
N SER A 68 1.70 -1.42 -9.87
CA SER A 68 0.98 -2.44 -10.64
C SER A 68 0.83 -3.77 -9.91
N GLU A 69 -0.05 -4.65 -10.43
CA GLU A 69 -0.22 -6.03 -9.94
C GLU A 69 1.03 -6.89 -10.17
N LEU A 70 1.83 -6.57 -11.19
CA LEU A 70 3.05 -7.30 -11.52
C LEU A 70 4.27 -6.81 -10.75
N GLY A 71 4.19 -5.65 -10.08
CA GLY A 71 5.32 -5.05 -9.39
C GLY A 71 6.35 -4.41 -10.33
N ASP A 72 5.96 -4.11 -11.57
CA ASP A 72 6.82 -3.51 -12.59
C ASP A 72 6.90 -1.97 -12.50
N GLY A 73 6.16 -1.36 -11.57
CA GLY A 73 6.14 0.09 -11.40
C GLY A 73 5.22 0.82 -12.38
N ASN A 74 4.40 0.12 -13.16
CA ASN A 74 3.51 0.72 -14.16
C ASN A 74 2.03 0.79 -13.72
N GLY A 75 1.79 1.20 -12.48
CA GLY A 75 0.43 1.34 -11.94
C GLY A 75 -0.38 2.46 -12.63
N MET A 76 -1.70 2.43 -12.45
CA MET A 76 -2.63 3.39 -13.10
C MET A 76 -2.30 4.86 -12.81
N ILE A 77 -1.79 5.18 -11.62
CA ILE A 77 -1.44 6.56 -11.24
C ILE A 77 -0.17 7.02 -11.98
N VAL A 78 0.76 6.10 -12.23
CA VAL A 78 1.97 6.35 -13.02
C VAL A 78 1.62 6.62 -14.48
N GLN A 79 0.70 5.84 -15.04
CA GLN A 79 0.16 6.06 -16.40
C GLN A 79 -0.55 7.43 -16.56
N ARG A 80 -0.87 8.11 -15.45
CA ARG A 80 -1.50 9.44 -15.41
C ARG A 80 -0.52 10.57 -15.08
N GLY A 81 0.78 10.30 -15.10
CA GLY A 81 1.84 11.32 -14.98
C GLY A 81 2.57 11.36 -13.63
N PHE A 82 2.30 10.43 -12.71
CA PHE A 82 3.13 10.29 -11.51
C PHE A 82 4.48 9.63 -11.87
N PRO A 83 5.60 9.98 -11.20
CA PRO A 83 6.89 9.36 -11.47
C PRO A 83 6.87 7.83 -11.30
N HIS A 84 7.54 7.12 -12.21
CA HIS A 84 7.66 5.66 -12.15
C HIS A 84 8.43 5.22 -10.89
N PRO A 85 7.84 4.39 -10.02
CA PRO A 85 8.61 3.65 -9.04
C PRO A 85 9.55 2.65 -9.73
N PRO A 86 10.68 2.30 -9.10
CA PRO A 86 11.53 1.22 -9.61
C PRO A 86 10.76 -0.11 -9.63
N SER A 87 10.99 -0.92 -10.66
CA SER A 87 10.47 -2.28 -10.73
C SER A 87 11.09 -3.13 -9.63
N TYR A 88 10.26 -3.88 -8.89
CA TYR A 88 10.73 -4.83 -7.88
C TYR A 88 11.60 -5.94 -8.47
N HIS A 89 11.55 -6.14 -9.78
CA HIS A 89 12.34 -7.15 -10.50
C HIS A 89 13.73 -6.68 -10.87
N SER A 90 14.07 -5.41 -10.63
CA SER A 90 15.42 -4.88 -10.82
C SER A 90 16.42 -5.61 -9.90
N GLU A 91 17.66 -5.76 -10.36
CA GLU A 91 18.71 -6.45 -9.60
C GLU A 91 18.92 -5.87 -8.21
N VAL A 92 19.04 -4.54 -8.14
CA VAL A 92 19.22 -3.79 -6.88
C VAL A 92 18.12 -4.12 -5.86
N LEU A 93 16.84 -4.15 -6.28
CA LEU A 93 15.74 -4.44 -5.35
C LEU A 93 15.57 -5.92 -5.04
N ARG A 94 16.07 -6.82 -5.88
CA ARG A 94 16.16 -8.25 -5.54
C ARG A 94 17.21 -8.49 -4.46
N GLU A 95 18.34 -7.80 -4.54
CA GLU A 95 19.45 -7.92 -3.58
C GLU A 95 19.22 -7.14 -2.28
N ALA A 96 18.35 -6.13 -2.29
CA ALA A 96 17.88 -5.48 -1.08
C ALA A 96 17.34 -6.51 -0.08
N SER A 97 17.32 -6.19 1.22
CA SER A 97 16.76 -7.05 2.26
C SER A 97 15.23 -6.93 2.35
N THR A 98 14.52 -7.89 2.95
CA THR A 98 13.06 -7.74 3.17
C THR A 98 12.76 -6.56 4.11
N GLN A 99 13.66 -6.29 5.06
CA GLN A 99 13.61 -5.11 5.93
C GLN A 99 13.57 -3.80 5.12
N HIS A 100 14.31 -3.69 4.01
CA HIS A 100 14.27 -2.50 3.16
C HIS A 100 12.85 -2.16 2.71
N PHE A 101 12.07 -3.15 2.27
CA PHE A 101 10.69 -2.91 1.86
C PHE A 101 9.79 -2.51 3.03
N TYR A 102 9.96 -3.15 4.19
CA TYR A 102 9.25 -2.75 5.41
C TYR A 102 9.53 -1.28 5.79
N ASP A 103 10.81 -0.87 5.71
CA ASP A 103 11.24 0.48 6.05
C ASP A 103 10.72 1.50 5.04
N VAL A 104 10.74 1.19 3.75
CA VAL A 104 10.19 2.05 2.70
C VAL A 104 8.68 2.24 2.87
N ILE A 105 7.92 1.19 3.20
CA ILE A 105 6.48 1.31 3.46
C ILE A 105 6.25 2.17 4.73
N THR A 106 7.07 1.97 5.75
CA THR A 106 6.96 2.67 7.03
C THR A 106 7.31 4.15 6.91
N ASN A 107 8.43 4.48 6.27
CA ASN A 107 9.01 5.82 6.32
C ASN A 107 8.79 6.62 5.02
N GLY A 108 8.38 5.95 3.93
CA GLY A 108 8.46 6.50 2.58
C GLY A 108 9.89 6.44 2.04
N PHE A 109 10.05 6.73 0.75
CA PHE A 109 11.37 6.79 0.10
C PHE A 109 11.31 7.61 -1.20
N GLY A 110 12.16 8.62 -1.32
CA GLY A 110 12.13 9.53 -2.47
C GLY A 110 10.76 10.20 -2.61
N VAL A 111 10.06 9.93 -3.72
CA VAL A 111 8.70 10.44 -3.98
C VAL A 111 7.58 9.56 -3.40
N MET A 112 7.91 8.37 -2.89
CA MET A 112 6.93 7.48 -2.27
C MET A 112 6.59 7.97 -0.85
N TYR A 113 5.31 8.21 -0.59
CA TYR A 113 4.81 8.60 0.72
C TYR A 113 4.97 7.49 1.76
N SER A 114 5.03 7.87 3.04
CA SER A 114 4.86 6.93 4.15
C SER A 114 3.43 6.39 4.17
N PHE A 115 3.31 5.08 4.42
CA PHE A 115 2.04 4.38 4.63
C PHE A 115 1.83 3.98 6.10
N SER A 116 2.67 4.47 7.02
CA SER A 116 2.64 4.06 8.43
C SER A 116 1.30 4.28 9.12
N ALA A 117 0.58 5.35 8.78
CA ALA A 117 -0.73 5.67 9.33
C ALA A 117 -1.90 4.84 8.73
N ARG A 118 -1.63 4.02 7.70
CA ARG A 118 -2.66 3.28 6.96
C ARG A 118 -2.43 1.76 6.94
N VAL A 119 -1.17 1.32 7.07
CA VAL A 119 -0.77 -0.09 6.99
C VAL A 119 -0.14 -0.49 8.32
N GLN A 120 -0.71 -1.49 8.98
CA GLN A 120 -0.25 -2.00 10.28
C GLN A 120 1.15 -2.62 10.17
N PRO A 121 2.02 -2.55 11.20
CA PRO A 121 3.34 -3.16 11.16
C PRO A 121 3.35 -4.59 10.63
N ALA A 122 2.46 -5.46 11.13
CA ALA A 122 2.25 -6.82 10.64
C ALA A 122 2.00 -6.88 9.12
N ASP A 123 1.12 -6.00 8.63
CA ASP A 123 0.74 -5.93 7.21
C ASP A 123 1.89 -5.41 6.34
N ARG A 124 2.75 -4.52 6.85
CA ARG A 124 3.96 -4.10 6.12
C ARG A 124 4.92 -5.26 5.91
N TRP A 125 5.08 -6.12 6.92
CA TRP A 125 5.85 -7.36 6.77
C TRP A 125 5.20 -8.36 5.82
N ALA A 126 3.88 -8.46 5.84
CA ALA A 126 3.13 -9.29 4.90
C ALA A 126 3.36 -8.81 3.45
N ILE A 127 3.22 -7.50 3.20
CA ILE A 127 3.48 -6.88 1.89
C ILE A 127 4.94 -7.11 1.46
N ALA A 128 5.90 -6.85 2.35
CA ALA A 128 7.33 -7.08 2.05
C ALA A 128 7.61 -8.54 1.68
N SER A 129 6.96 -9.49 2.36
CA SER A 129 7.03 -10.92 2.05
C SER A 129 6.39 -11.27 0.71
N TYR A 130 5.26 -10.63 0.38
CA TYR A 130 4.61 -10.80 -0.91
C TYR A 130 5.45 -10.25 -2.07
N ILE A 131 6.17 -9.13 -1.89
CA ILE A 131 7.13 -8.63 -2.88
C ILE A 131 8.20 -9.68 -3.20
N ARG A 132 8.66 -10.46 -2.22
CA ARG A 132 9.57 -11.59 -2.46
C ARG A 132 8.94 -12.70 -3.28
N ALA A 133 7.68 -13.02 -3.00
CA ALA A 133 6.92 -13.97 -3.81
C ALA A 133 6.77 -13.48 -5.26
N LEU A 134 6.48 -12.19 -5.48
CA LEU A 134 6.43 -11.57 -6.81
C LEU A 134 7.77 -11.69 -7.55
N GLN A 135 8.87 -11.31 -6.90
CA GLN A 135 10.22 -11.44 -7.47
C GLN A 135 10.55 -12.88 -7.88
N ARG A 136 10.16 -13.86 -7.03
CA ARG A 136 10.34 -15.28 -7.35
C ARG A 136 9.48 -15.68 -8.55
N SER A 137 8.22 -15.27 -8.59
CA SER A 137 7.26 -15.66 -9.64
C SER A 137 7.74 -15.28 -11.05
N GLN A 138 8.37 -14.11 -11.20
CA GLN A 138 8.85 -13.63 -12.51
C GLN A 138 10.17 -14.25 -12.96
N ARG A 139 10.86 -15.00 -12.08
CA ARG A 139 12.17 -15.61 -12.39
C ARG A 139 12.15 -17.14 -12.33
N THR A 140 11.01 -17.75 -12.03
CA THR A 140 10.87 -19.21 -12.07
C THR A 140 10.89 -19.70 -13.50
N SER A 141 11.87 -20.55 -13.83
CA SER A 141 11.88 -21.24 -15.12
C SER A 141 10.84 -22.36 -15.13
N VAL A 142 10.33 -22.71 -16.31
CA VAL A 142 9.37 -23.83 -16.46
C VAL A 142 9.95 -25.14 -15.92
N ALA A 143 11.28 -25.32 -16.03
CA ALA A 143 11.98 -26.48 -15.52
C ALA A 143 11.99 -26.59 -13.98
N GLU A 144 11.78 -25.49 -13.27
CA GLU A 144 11.70 -25.46 -11.80
C GLU A 144 10.28 -25.70 -11.27
N LEU A 145 9.27 -25.69 -12.14
CA LEU A 145 7.89 -25.95 -11.72
C LEU A 145 7.68 -27.45 -11.43
N PRO A 146 6.85 -27.80 -10.44
CA PRO A 146 6.35 -29.17 -10.25
C PRO A 146 5.73 -29.72 -11.55
N PRO A 147 5.84 -31.03 -11.84
CA PRO A 147 5.32 -31.62 -13.07
C PRO A 147 3.84 -31.31 -13.31
N GLU A 148 3.00 -31.40 -12.27
CA GLU A 148 1.58 -31.05 -12.29
C GLU A 148 1.28 -29.59 -12.65
N GLN A 149 2.20 -28.65 -12.41
CA GLN A 149 2.01 -27.25 -12.80
C GLN A 149 2.44 -26.97 -14.25
N ARG A 150 3.37 -27.76 -14.79
CA ARG A 150 3.83 -27.61 -16.18
C ARG A 150 2.72 -27.93 -17.18
N THR A 151 1.83 -28.85 -16.84
CA THR A 151 0.69 -29.25 -17.69
C THR A 151 -0.41 -28.18 -17.75
N LEU A 152 -0.38 -27.18 -16.85
CA LEU A 152 -1.32 -26.07 -16.81
C LEU A 152 -0.84 -24.83 -17.58
N LEU A 153 0.39 -24.87 -18.13
CA LEU A 153 0.91 -23.79 -18.95
C LEU A 153 0.24 -23.81 -20.34
N PRO A 154 -0.12 -22.65 -20.90
CA PRO A 154 -0.76 -22.54 -22.22
C PRO A 154 0.17 -22.92 -23.38
#